data_AF-A0A348YLG9-F1
#
_entry.id   AF-A0A348YLG9-F1
#
_cell.length_a   1.000
_cell.length_b   1.000
_cell.length_c   1.000
_cell.angle_alpha   90.00
_cell.angle_beta   90.00
_cell.angle_gamma   90.00
#
_symmetry.space_group_name_H-M   'P 1'
#
loop_
_entity.id
_entity.type
_entity.pdbx_description
1 polymer ?
#
loop_
_entity_poly.entity_id
_entity_poly.type
_entity_poly.pdbx_seq_one_letter_code
_entity_poly.pdbx_strand_id
1 'polypeptide(L)'
;MQVMFFSKSENVADHDFQRILDAIACRIESNVWLADITKDDLAMIHSQLEKTASKNTAVSCHWIRSRHTSELLWTVGRQDKFDADGHVPVNTTRRKILSHYQETGWTFMYMVQGLAAVAALLHDLGKASDYFQKKLKNRELKPDPFRHELISALLVRGMYLYYAEKGTDLFSALAAGEHPSIKDILPYCRNIAEEAKAQYRPFKGEASVSLFCVLWLILSHHRLPLPLNENGDDAGDVTFADGAHSLRELFSYITAGKTYRRSIEKDSEQSTENFKAELEQCFTFSEDLAVFSDKWRHELKKWCLRLKDISAQLEECSQSGALRSVLKYARLSLMLGDHFYSSQQADTTWQSDCRLYANTDAALGVLSQRLDEHLSGVKAAALKVAHYLPCLESELQTTDTVRELKRKAEGRFVWQDKAADAIKSFRKSHPEDSGAFILNMAGTDCGKTTANAKIMSALCKEQHKLRFTLALGLRSLTLQTGDEYRNRLKLDTDDLAVVIGSGAVQYMYEQDKKEEEKQESFNSDKVLGSESAEQLFDADTYYEGALPQEGFATLFRNKKAAQMLYAPVVCCTIDHIMGATECSRGGQYMVPFLRLMSSDLV
;
A
#
# COMPACT_ATOMS: atom_id res chain seq x y z
N MET A 1 -27.71 29.67 18.00
CA MET A 1 -26.50 29.34 18.79
C MET A 1 -25.44 30.35 18.43
N GLN A 2 -24.67 30.82 19.41
CA GLN A 2 -23.64 31.84 19.15
C GLN A 2 -22.30 31.15 18.84
N VAL A 3 -21.82 31.31 17.62
CA VAL A 3 -20.59 30.66 17.14
C VAL A 3 -19.55 31.69 16.75
N MET A 4 -18.28 31.33 16.94
CA MET A 4 -17.12 32.14 16.58
C MET A 4 -16.23 31.36 15.61
N PHE A 5 -15.84 31.99 14.52
CA PHE A 5 -14.93 31.40 13.53
C PHE A 5 -13.58 32.10 13.58
N PHE A 6 -12.50 31.34 13.54
CA PHE A 6 -11.13 31.83 13.46
C PHE A 6 -10.47 31.35 12.16
N SER A 7 -9.90 32.26 11.38
CA SER A 7 -9.12 31.91 10.18
C SER A 7 -7.62 32.07 10.41
N LYS A 8 -6.85 31.08 9.95
CA LYS A 8 -5.40 31.17 9.69
C LYS A 8 -5.08 30.73 8.27
N SER A 9 -6.04 30.92 7.37
CA SER A 9 -5.86 30.65 5.96
C SER A 9 -4.81 31.59 5.36
N GLU A 10 -4.05 31.09 4.39
CA GLU A 10 -2.99 31.85 3.72
C GLU A 10 -3.29 32.03 2.22
N ASN A 11 -2.78 33.11 1.63
CA ASN A 11 -2.90 33.42 0.20
C ASN A 11 -4.36 33.54 -0.28
N VAL A 12 -4.66 33.01 -1.47
CA VAL A 12 -5.98 33.08 -2.12
C VAL A 12 -7.09 32.45 -1.27
N ALA A 13 -6.76 31.43 -0.47
CA ALA A 13 -7.72 30.74 0.39
C ALA A 13 -8.33 31.66 1.45
N ASP A 14 -7.58 32.67 1.89
CA ASP A 14 -8.07 33.66 2.86
C ASP A 14 -9.18 34.51 2.22
N HIS A 15 -8.99 34.98 0.99
CA HIS A 15 -10.02 35.75 0.28
C HIS A 15 -11.30 34.97 0.00
N ASP A 16 -11.19 33.70 -0.38
CA ASP A 16 -12.36 32.86 -0.64
C ASP A 16 -13.19 32.61 0.63
N PHE A 17 -12.53 32.35 1.76
CA PHE A 17 -13.19 32.13 3.05
C PHE A 17 -13.78 33.41 3.64
N GLN A 18 -13.03 34.51 3.55
CA GLN A 18 -13.52 35.83 3.93
C GLN A 18 -14.84 36.15 3.21
N ARG A 19 -14.92 35.87 1.91
CA ARG A 19 -16.14 36.08 1.12
C ARG A 19 -17.32 35.23 1.60
N ILE A 20 -17.08 33.96 1.95
CA ILE A 20 -18.14 33.06 2.43
C ILE A 20 -18.61 33.47 3.83
N LEU A 21 -17.69 33.74 4.76
CA LEU A 21 -18.02 34.08 6.14
C LEU A 21 -18.61 35.48 6.27
N ASP A 22 -18.13 36.47 5.52
CA ASP A 22 -18.70 37.84 5.55
C ASP A 22 -20.14 37.90 5.08
N ALA A 23 -20.57 36.96 4.24
CA ALA A 23 -21.95 36.90 3.78
C ALA A 23 -22.93 36.45 4.88
N ILE A 24 -22.44 35.81 5.94
CA ILE A 24 -23.28 35.07 6.90
C ILE A 24 -22.98 35.43 8.36
N ALA A 25 -21.80 35.97 8.66
CA ALA A 25 -21.33 36.28 10.00
C ALA A 25 -20.77 37.71 10.09
N CYS A 26 -20.87 38.30 11.28
CA CYS A 26 -20.29 39.62 11.54
C CYS A 26 -18.79 39.47 11.79
N ARG A 27 -17.98 40.07 10.92
CA ARG A 27 -16.52 40.14 11.12
C ARG A 27 -16.20 41.10 12.27
N ILE A 28 -15.57 40.57 13.33
CA ILE A 28 -15.14 41.35 14.51
C ILE A 28 -13.67 41.80 14.36
N GLU A 29 -12.84 40.97 13.76
CA GLU A 29 -11.42 41.23 13.50
C GLU A 29 -11.07 40.67 12.12
N SER A 30 -9.91 41.05 11.57
CA SER A 30 -9.38 40.60 10.28
C SER A 30 -9.65 39.12 9.98
N ASN A 31 -9.46 38.25 10.98
CA ASN A 31 -9.59 36.79 10.89
C ASN A 31 -10.59 36.18 11.88
N VAL A 32 -11.52 36.98 12.43
CA VAL A 32 -12.48 36.51 13.43
C VAL A 32 -13.89 36.95 13.08
N TRP A 33 -14.82 35.98 13.08
CA TRP A 33 -16.24 36.22 12.83
C TRP A 33 -17.08 35.72 13.99
N LEU A 34 -18.20 36.40 14.24
CA LEU A 34 -19.21 36.01 15.20
C LEU A 34 -20.57 35.97 14.53
N ALA A 35 -21.33 34.90 14.77
CA ALA A 35 -22.68 34.75 14.26
C ALA A 35 -23.60 34.12 15.30
N ASP A 36 -24.86 34.56 15.29
CA ASP A 36 -25.96 33.84 15.93
C ASP A 36 -26.71 33.05 14.85
N ILE A 37 -26.45 31.74 14.80
CA ILE A 37 -26.84 30.88 13.68
C ILE A 37 -27.62 29.65 14.14
N THR A 38 -28.38 29.01 13.25
CA THR A 38 -29.02 27.71 13.52
C THR A 38 -28.01 26.56 13.34
N LYS A 39 -28.36 25.35 13.81
CA LYS A 39 -27.52 24.16 13.57
C LYS A 39 -27.42 23.82 12.09
N ASP A 40 -28.53 23.93 11.36
CA ASP A 40 -28.62 23.51 9.98
C ASP A 40 -27.82 24.46 9.07
N ASP A 41 -27.91 25.76 9.34
CA ASP A 41 -27.10 26.76 8.64
C ASP A 41 -25.60 26.58 8.93
N LEU A 42 -25.24 26.20 10.17
CA LEU A 42 -23.84 25.89 10.52
C LEU A 42 -23.31 24.66 9.76
N ALA A 43 -24.13 23.62 9.62
CA ALA A 43 -23.77 22.42 8.85
C ALA A 43 -23.62 22.76 7.35
N MET A 44 -24.48 23.62 6.81
CA MET A 44 -24.36 24.10 5.44
C MET A 44 -23.05 24.88 5.21
N ILE A 45 -22.71 25.78 6.14
CA ILE A 45 -21.43 26.51 6.10
C ILE A 45 -20.27 25.54 6.15
N HIS A 46 -20.30 24.56 7.05
CA HIS A 46 -19.24 23.57 7.18
C HIS A 46 -18.98 22.86 5.83
N SER A 47 -20.02 22.30 5.22
CA SER A 47 -19.92 21.62 3.92
C SER A 47 -19.41 22.54 2.81
N GLN A 48 -19.84 23.80 2.79
CA GLN A 48 -19.38 24.77 1.78
C GLN A 48 -17.90 25.14 1.96
N LEU A 49 -17.47 25.32 3.20
CA LEU A 49 -16.07 25.61 3.54
C LEU A 49 -15.17 24.44 3.19
N GLU A 50 -15.58 23.20 3.47
CA GLU A 50 -14.82 22.00 3.10
C GLU A 50 -14.69 21.85 1.58
N LYS A 51 -15.77 22.05 0.82
CA LYS A 51 -15.75 21.97 -0.66
C LYS A 51 -14.83 23.01 -1.29
N THR A 52 -14.67 24.16 -0.64
CA THR A 52 -13.83 25.27 -1.11
C THR A 52 -12.41 25.18 -0.54
N ALA A 53 -12.16 24.27 0.40
CA ALA A 53 -10.89 24.19 1.10
C ALA A 53 -9.74 23.86 0.13
N SER A 54 -8.64 24.59 0.28
CA SER A 54 -7.39 24.37 -0.44
C SER A 54 -6.26 24.04 0.53
N LYS A 55 -5.07 23.74 0.01
CA LYS A 55 -3.86 23.48 0.81
C LYS A 55 -3.48 24.59 1.79
N ASN A 56 -3.98 25.81 1.59
CA ASN A 56 -3.70 26.96 2.45
C ASN A 56 -4.86 27.33 3.37
N THR A 57 -5.95 26.56 3.38
CA THR A 57 -7.12 26.84 4.21
C THR A 57 -6.86 26.33 5.64
N ALA A 58 -7.18 27.14 6.65
CA ALA A 58 -7.18 26.72 8.05
C ALA A 58 -8.23 27.54 8.82
N VAL A 59 -9.34 26.91 9.22
CA VAL A 59 -10.41 27.57 9.98
C VAL A 59 -10.85 26.72 11.16
N SER A 60 -11.09 27.34 12.32
CA SER A 60 -11.70 26.68 13.49
C SER A 60 -13.02 27.34 13.86
N CYS A 61 -14.02 26.53 14.24
CA CYS A 61 -15.33 26.98 14.67
C CYS A 61 -15.59 26.62 16.13
N HIS A 62 -15.90 27.62 16.94
CA HIS A 62 -16.12 27.49 18.38
C HIS A 62 -17.56 27.85 18.75
N TRP A 63 -18.21 27.02 19.55
CA TRP A 63 -19.50 27.35 20.14
C TRP A 63 -19.32 28.01 21.49
N ILE A 64 -19.87 29.22 21.64
CA ILE A 64 -19.90 29.93 22.92
C ILE A 64 -21.07 29.38 23.75
N ARG A 65 -20.74 28.53 24.73
CA ARG A 65 -21.72 27.91 25.65
C ARG A 65 -22.14 28.87 26.74
N SER A 66 -21.17 29.60 27.30
CA SER A 66 -21.36 30.54 28.39
C SER A 66 -20.31 31.64 28.30
N ARG A 67 -20.37 32.62 29.21
CA ARG A 67 -19.35 33.68 29.31
C ARG A 67 -17.94 33.17 29.60
N HIS A 68 -17.81 31.94 30.12
CA HIS A 68 -16.53 31.37 30.56
C HIS A 68 -16.12 30.12 29.79
N THR A 69 -16.96 29.64 28.87
CA THR A 69 -16.72 28.38 28.17
C THR A 69 -17.05 28.49 26.69
N SER A 70 -16.02 28.27 25.87
CA SER A 70 -16.14 27.95 24.45
C SER A 70 -15.81 26.47 24.26
N GLU A 71 -16.44 25.86 23.27
CA GLU A 71 -16.22 24.46 22.90
C GLU A 71 -15.91 24.41 21.41
N LEU A 72 -14.78 23.81 21.02
CA LEU A 72 -14.48 23.55 19.61
C LEU A 72 -15.55 22.64 19.01
N LEU A 73 -16.14 23.06 17.90
CA LEU A 73 -17.08 22.24 17.14
C LEU A 73 -16.38 21.43 16.05
N TRP A 74 -15.55 22.09 15.24
CA TRP A 74 -14.85 21.49 14.11
C TRP A 74 -13.73 22.41 13.62
N THR A 75 -12.82 21.84 12.80
CA THR A 75 -11.78 22.56 12.07
C THR A 75 -11.81 22.18 10.60
N VAL A 76 -11.58 23.14 9.69
CA VAL A 76 -11.54 22.92 8.23
C VAL A 76 -10.16 23.24 7.68
N GLY A 77 -9.62 22.31 6.89
CA GLY A 77 -8.33 22.44 6.22
C GLY A 77 -7.15 21.99 7.08
N ARG A 78 -6.12 22.84 7.18
CA ARG A 78 -4.85 22.57 7.88
C ARG A 78 -5.02 22.59 9.39
N GLN A 79 -5.14 21.38 9.96
CA GLN A 79 -5.20 21.18 11.40
C GLN A 79 -3.89 21.55 12.11
N ASP A 80 -2.74 21.52 11.42
CA ASP A 80 -1.44 21.87 12.00
C ASP A 80 -1.30 23.34 12.41
N LYS A 81 -2.26 24.19 12.00
CA LYS A 81 -2.36 25.59 12.39
C LYS A 81 -3.11 25.80 13.71
N PHE A 82 -3.68 24.75 14.28
CA PHE A 82 -4.42 24.80 15.54
C PHE A 82 -3.91 23.75 16.54
N ASP A 83 -4.11 24.00 17.82
CA ASP A 83 -3.93 23.00 18.87
C ASP A 83 -5.16 22.08 19.02
N ALA A 84 -5.13 21.17 19.98
CA ALA A 84 -6.22 20.21 20.23
C ALA A 84 -7.56 20.86 20.59
N ASP A 85 -7.55 22.11 21.04
CA ASP A 85 -8.74 22.88 21.38
C ASP A 85 -9.10 23.89 20.27
N GLY A 86 -8.41 23.85 19.13
CA GLY A 86 -8.68 24.71 17.98
C GLY A 86 -8.15 26.13 18.13
N HIS A 87 -7.23 26.38 19.06
CA HIS A 87 -6.55 27.66 19.23
C HIS A 87 -5.28 27.74 18.40
N VAL A 88 -4.87 28.96 18.05
CA VAL A 88 -3.63 29.18 17.30
C VAL A 88 -2.44 28.97 18.24
N PRO A 89 -1.49 28.07 17.89
CA PRO A 89 -0.33 27.82 18.73
C PRO A 89 0.57 29.06 18.78
N VAL A 90 0.95 29.47 19.98
CA VAL A 90 1.86 30.60 20.21
C VAL A 90 3.33 30.27 19.91
N ASN A 91 3.69 28.98 19.95
CA ASN A 91 5.02 28.50 19.61
C ASN A 91 4.91 27.22 18.76
N THR A 92 5.74 27.11 17.72
CA THR A 92 5.79 25.92 16.85
C THR A 92 7.19 25.31 16.86
N THR A 93 7.28 24.00 16.99
CA THR A 93 8.53 23.24 16.82
C THR A 93 8.45 22.42 15.53
N ARG A 94 9.51 22.42 14.72
CA ARG A 94 9.56 21.65 13.47
C ARG A 94 10.35 20.37 13.69
N ARG A 95 9.69 19.21 13.61
CA ARG A 95 10.32 17.91 13.81
C ARG A 95 10.87 17.37 12.48
N LYS A 96 12.14 16.93 12.45
CA LYS A 96 12.72 16.26 11.27
C LYS A 96 12.32 14.78 11.29
N ILE A 97 11.57 14.36 10.28
CA ILE A 97 11.04 12.98 10.13
C ILE A 97 12.17 11.93 10.18
N LEU A 98 13.34 12.23 9.62
CA LEU A 98 14.45 11.27 9.48
C LEU A 98 15.19 10.92 10.78
N SER A 99 15.18 11.78 11.80
CA SER A 99 15.84 11.47 13.09
C SER A 99 14.93 10.70 14.05
N HIS A 100 13.70 10.36 13.63
CA HIS A 100 12.62 9.92 14.51
C HIS A 100 12.29 8.42 14.40
N TYR A 101 12.84 7.66 13.45
CA TYR A 101 12.51 6.22 13.31
C TYR A 101 12.76 5.40 14.58
N GLN A 102 13.77 5.78 15.37
CA GLN A 102 14.06 5.14 16.66
C GLN A 102 13.05 5.52 17.75
N GLU A 103 12.49 6.73 17.69
CA GLU A 103 11.50 7.24 18.65
C GLU A 103 10.06 6.82 18.28
N THR A 104 9.76 6.49 17.01
CA THR A 104 8.46 5.94 16.55
C THR A 104 8.37 4.43 16.63
N GLY A 105 9.41 3.72 17.05
CA GLY A 105 9.45 2.26 17.05
C GLY A 105 9.67 1.61 15.68
N TRP A 106 9.85 2.40 14.61
CA TRP A 106 10.17 1.92 13.25
C TRP A 106 11.66 1.60 13.08
N THR A 107 12.22 0.81 13.99
CA THR A 107 13.65 0.47 14.03
C THR A 107 14.13 -0.28 12.79
N PHE A 108 13.24 -0.93 12.03
CA PHE A 108 13.56 -1.71 10.83
C PHE A 108 13.45 -0.91 9.51
N MET A 109 13.22 0.41 9.55
CA MET A 109 12.96 1.19 8.34
C MET A 109 14.13 1.18 7.34
N TYR A 110 15.36 1.20 7.82
CA TYR A 110 16.54 1.10 6.95
C TYR A 110 16.58 -0.24 6.18
N MET A 111 16.06 -1.32 6.79
CA MET A 111 15.93 -2.62 6.14
C MET A 111 14.88 -2.61 5.04
N VAL A 112 13.71 -2.02 5.32
CA VAL A 112 12.64 -1.85 4.32
C VAL A 112 13.14 -1.03 3.14
N GLN A 113 13.82 0.09 3.38
CA GLN A 113 14.36 0.96 2.33
C GLN A 113 15.45 0.27 1.51
N GLY A 114 16.41 -0.40 2.16
CA GLY A 114 17.49 -1.12 1.50
C GLY A 114 16.97 -2.23 0.60
N LEU A 115 16.07 -3.07 1.13
CA LEU A 115 15.46 -4.18 0.39
C LEU A 115 14.58 -3.69 -0.75
N ALA A 116 13.69 -2.72 -0.51
CA ALA A 116 12.79 -2.20 -1.54
C ALA A 116 13.56 -1.51 -2.68
N ALA A 117 14.62 -0.76 -2.38
CA ALA A 117 15.42 -0.08 -3.40
C ALA A 117 16.21 -1.06 -4.28
N VAL A 118 16.90 -2.03 -3.66
CA VAL A 118 17.65 -3.04 -4.42
C VAL A 118 16.71 -3.93 -5.24
N ALA A 119 15.59 -4.38 -4.65
CA ALA A 119 14.58 -5.13 -5.39
C ALA A 119 14.00 -4.33 -6.56
N ALA A 120 13.64 -3.06 -6.36
CA ALA A 120 13.11 -2.19 -7.42
C ALA A 120 14.09 -2.01 -8.59
N LEU A 121 15.38 -1.88 -8.33
CA LEU A 121 16.39 -1.75 -9.39
C LEU A 121 16.62 -3.04 -10.18
N LEU A 122 16.16 -4.19 -9.67
CA LEU A 122 16.43 -5.52 -10.23
C LEU A 122 15.16 -6.28 -10.66
N HIS A 123 13.96 -5.85 -10.25
CA HIS A 123 12.73 -6.66 -10.38
C HIS A 123 12.33 -7.00 -11.81
N ASP A 124 12.67 -6.12 -12.75
CA ASP A 124 12.26 -6.17 -14.15
C ASP A 124 13.42 -6.41 -15.13
N LEU A 125 14.59 -6.84 -14.64
CA LEU A 125 15.72 -7.17 -15.52
C LEU A 125 15.38 -8.24 -16.58
N GLY A 126 14.44 -9.14 -16.28
CA GLY A 126 13.94 -10.14 -17.23
C GLY A 126 13.22 -9.55 -18.45
N LYS A 127 12.73 -8.31 -18.36
CA LYS A 127 12.20 -7.58 -19.53
C LYS A 127 13.27 -7.26 -20.56
N ALA A 128 14.56 -7.36 -20.22
CA ALA A 128 15.66 -7.24 -21.16
C ALA A 128 15.78 -8.42 -22.15
N SER A 129 15.06 -9.52 -21.90
CA SER A 129 15.08 -10.67 -22.82
C SER A 129 14.56 -10.29 -24.21
N ASP A 130 15.16 -10.87 -25.24
CA ASP A 130 14.75 -10.65 -26.62
C ASP A 130 13.31 -11.07 -26.86
N TYR A 131 12.85 -12.13 -26.18
CA TYR A 131 11.45 -12.56 -26.21
C TYR A 131 10.51 -11.44 -25.74
N PHE A 132 10.76 -10.88 -24.55
CA PHE A 132 9.91 -9.82 -23.99
C PHE A 132 9.91 -8.57 -24.87
N GLN A 133 11.08 -8.15 -25.36
CA GLN A 133 11.20 -6.98 -26.23
C GLN A 133 10.49 -7.18 -27.58
N LYS A 134 10.56 -8.38 -28.18
CA LYS A 134 9.81 -8.70 -29.41
C LYS A 134 8.31 -8.67 -29.15
N LYS A 135 7.86 -9.33 -28.09
CA LYS A 135 6.45 -9.33 -27.68
C LYS A 135 5.91 -7.91 -27.48
N LEU A 136 6.68 -7.06 -26.79
CA LEU A 136 6.32 -5.67 -26.52
C LEU A 136 6.21 -4.85 -27.82
N LYS A 137 7.14 -5.02 -28.76
CA LYS A 137 7.15 -4.33 -30.06
C LYS A 137 6.04 -4.82 -31.00
N ASN A 138 5.82 -6.13 -31.05
CA ASN A 138 4.84 -6.77 -31.92
C ASN A 138 3.42 -6.73 -31.37
N ARG A 139 3.26 -6.30 -30.11
CA ARG A 139 1.98 -6.28 -29.39
C ARG A 139 1.32 -7.66 -29.32
N GLU A 140 2.14 -8.67 -29.01
CA GLU A 140 1.66 -10.04 -28.87
C GLU A 140 0.99 -10.24 -27.51
N LEU A 141 -0.26 -10.71 -27.51
CA LEU A 141 -1.05 -11.01 -26.31
C LEU A 141 -0.71 -12.38 -25.69
N LYS A 142 0.42 -12.97 -26.07
CA LYS A 142 0.80 -14.33 -25.65
C LYS A 142 1.43 -14.31 -24.25
N PRO A 143 1.07 -15.23 -23.34
CA PRO A 143 1.78 -15.39 -22.08
C PRO A 143 3.25 -15.78 -22.29
N ASP A 144 4.15 -15.26 -21.45
CA ASP A 144 5.57 -15.57 -21.56
C ASP A 144 5.85 -17.04 -21.19
N PRO A 145 6.78 -17.74 -21.87
CA PRO A 145 7.20 -19.09 -21.48
C PRO A 145 7.61 -19.15 -20.02
N PHE A 146 8.47 -18.21 -19.60
CA PHE A 146 8.72 -17.83 -18.23
C PHE A 146 8.41 -16.35 -18.06
N ARG A 147 7.62 -16.02 -17.03
CA ARG A 147 7.29 -14.64 -16.69
C ARG A 147 8.56 -13.85 -16.35
N HIS A 148 8.57 -12.57 -16.69
CA HIS A 148 9.78 -11.73 -16.59
C HIS A 148 10.34 -11.66 -15.17
N GLU A 149 9.51 -11.71 -14.14
CA GLU A 149 9.96 -11.72 -12.74
C GLU A 149 10.77 -12.97 -12.36
N LEU A 150 10.46 -14.13 -12.96
CA LEU A 150 11.26 -15.34 -12.78
C LEU A 150 12.61 -15.19 -13.47
N ILE A 151 12.62 -14.66 -14.70
CA ILE A 151 13.87 -14.39 -15.43
C ILE A 151 14.73 -13.39 -14.65
N SER A 152 14.16 -12.30 -14.12
CA SER A 152 14.86 -11.34 -13.26
C SER A 152 15.51 -12.03 -12.06
N ALA A 153 14.75 -12.88 -11.35
CA ALA A 153 15.26 -13.61 -10.18
C ALA A 153 16.37 -14.61 -10.57
N LEU A 154 16.25 -15.28 -11.72
CA LEU A 154 17.29 -16.18 -12.25
C LEU A 154 18.56 -15.41 -12.61
N LEU A 155 18.46 -14.22 -13.21
CA LEU A 155 19.60 -13.35 -13.50
C LEU A 155 20.32 -12.93 -12.21
N VAL A 156 19.58 -12.49 -11.18
CA VAL A 156 20.15 -12.12 -9.89
C VAL A 156 20.84 -13.31 -9.21
N ARG A 157 20.21 -14.50 -9.26
CA ARG A 157 20.83 -15.75 -8.78
C ARG A 157 22.08 -16.10 -9.59
N GLY A 158 22.06 -15.91 -10.90
CA GLY A 158 23.20 -16.14 -11.78
C GLY A 158 24.39 -15.25 -11.43
N MET A 159 24.15 -13.95 -11.19
CA MET A 159 25.17 -13.02 -10.68
C MET A 159 25.73 -13.50 -9.33
N TYR A 160 24.86 -13.93 -8.42
CA TYR A 160 25.29 -14.47 -7.12
C TYR A 160 26.25 -15.65 -7.28
N LEU A 161 25.89 -16.65 -8.09
CA LEU A 161 26.74 -17.82 -8.31
C LEU A 161 28.05 -17.47 -9.03
N TYR A 162 27.99 -16.58 -10.01
CA TYR A 162 29.18 -16.09 -10.72
C TYR A 162 30.19 -15.42 -9.77
N TYR A 163 29.73 -14.55 -8.88
CA TYR A 163 30.61 -13.91 -7.91
C TYR A 163 31.06 -14.87 -6.80
N ALA A 164 30.19 -15.79 -6.37
CA ALA A 164 30.54 -16.81 -5.38
C ALA A 164 31.69 -17.71 -5.89
N GLU A 165 31.69 -18.10 -7.16
CA GLU A 165 32.80 -18.86 -7.77
C GLU A 165 34.11 -18.07 -7.75
N LYS A 166 34.03 -16.74 -7.83
CA LYS A 166 35.17 -15.82 -7.71
C LYS A 166 35.51 -15.43 -6.27
N GLY A 167 34.89 -16.08 -5.28
CA GLY A 167 35.13 -15.81 -3.85
C GLY A 167 34.63 -14.44 -3.38
N THR A 168 33.68 -13.83 -4.09
CA THR A 168 33.13 -12.50 -3.78
C THR A 168 31.63 -12.58 -3.54
N ASP A 169 31.12 -11.84 -2.54
CA ASP A 169 29.68 -11.71 -2.32
C ASP A 169 29.03 -10.77 -3.36
N LEU A 170 27.83 -11.12 -3.84
CA LEU A 170 27.09 -10.37 -4.87
C LEU A 170 26.96 -8.88 -4.51
N PHE A 171 26.44 -8.58 -3.32
CA PHE A 171 26.16 -7.20 -2.93
C PHE A 171 27.45 -6.42 -2.69
N SER A 172 28.53 -7.09 -2.29
CA SER A 172 29.86 -6.50 -2.22
C SER A 172 30.41 -6.10 -3.59
N ALA A 173 30.27 -6.96 -4.61
CA ALA A 173 30.70 -6.64 -5.97
C ALA A 173 29.88 -5.49 -6.57
N LEU A 174 28.55 -5.56 -6.46
CA LEU A 174 27.65 -4.49 -6.93
C LEU A 174 27.93 -3.16 -6.19
N ALA A 175 28.24 -3.20 -4.89
CA ALA A 175 28.63 -2.02 -4.11
C ALA A 175 30.00 -1.42 -4.52
N ALA A 176 30.88 -2.21 -5.13
CA ALA A 176 32.11 -1.69 -5.75
C ALA A 176 31.80 -0.99 -7.09
N GLY A 177 30.65 -1.28 -7.71
CA GLY A 177 30.26 -0.84 -9.04
C GLY A 177 30.63 -1.86 -10.13
N GLU A 178 30.96 -3.09 -9.74
CA GLU A 178 31.20 -4.18 -10.67
C GLU A 178 29.85 -4.75 -11.12
N HIS A 179 29.65 -4.88 -12.42
CA HIS A 179 28.51 -5.57 -13.00
C HIS A 179 29.01 -6.61 -14.00
N PRO A 180 28.64 -7.90 -13.88
CA PRO A 180 29.05 -8.90 -14.84
C PRO A 180 28.25 -8.73 -16.14
N SER A 181 28.82 -9.12 -17.27
CA SER A 181 28.03 -9.17 -18.52
C SER A 181 26.95 -10.24 -18.38
N ILE A 182 25.80 -10.04 -19.03
CA ILE A 182 24.72 -11.02 -19.01
C ILE A 182 25.23 -12.36 -19.57
N LYS A 183 26.05 -12.29 -20.62
CA LYS A 183 26.66 -13.46 -21.25
C LYS A 183 27.48 -14.32 -20.28
N ASP A 184 28.19 -13.70 -19.34
CA ASP A 184 29.04 -14.41 -18.38
C ASP A 184 28.22 -15.10 -17.28
N ILE A 185 27.06 -14.54 -16.93
CA ILE A 185 26.19 -15.12 -15.88
C ILE A 185 25.17 -16.12 -16.42
N LEU A 186 24.87 -16.12 -17.72
CA LEU A 186 23.90 -17.02 -18.35
C LEU A 186 24.09 -18.51 -18.01
N PRO A 187 25.33 -19.06 -17.99
CA PRO A 187 25.56 -20.47 -17.62
C PRO A 187 25.06 -20.82 -16.22
N TYR A 188 25.01 -19.85 -15.29
CA TYR A 188 24.54 -20.04 -13.91
C TYR A 188 23.02 -19.86 -13.75
N CYS A 189 22.38 -19.24 -14.74
CA CYS A 189 20.95 -18.90 -14.69
C CYS A 189 20.05 -20.09 -15.04
N ARG A 190 20.57 -21.08 -15.78
CA ARG A 190 19.76 -22.15 -16.39
C ARG A 190 20.13 -23.53 -15.88
N ASN A 191 19.13 -24.40 -15.84
CA ASN A 191 19.32 -25.83 -15.74
C ASN A 191 18.46 -26.50 -16.82
N ILE A 192 19.05 -26.71 -17.99
CA ILE A 192 18.37 -27.20 -19.20
C ILE A 192 17.70 -28.56 -18.96
N ALA A 193 18.26 -29.40 -18.07
CA ALA A 193 17.70 -30.70 -17.75
C ALA A 193 16.40 -30.62 -16.90
N GLU A 194 16.24 -29.56 -16.12
CA GLU A 194 15.15 -29.41 -15.15
C GLU A 194 14.12 -28.35 -15.53
N GLU A 195 14.48 -27.31 -16.31
CA GLU A 195 13.62 -26.17 -16.62
C GLU A 195 12.33 -26.55 -17.37
N ALA A 196 12.34 -27.70 -18.04
CA ALA A 196 11.16 -28.27 -18.70
C ALA A 196 10.17 -28.94 -17.73
N LYS A 197 10.49 -29.11 -16.44
CA LYS A 197 9.61 -29.72 -15.43
C LYS A 197 8.81 -28.67 -14.66
N ALA A 198 7.56 -28.96 -14.31
CA ALA A 198 6.74 -28.05 -13.50
C ALA A 198 7.29 -27.89 -12.07
N GLN A 199 7.89 -28.96 -11.53
CA GLN A 199 8.51 -28.99 -10.20
C GLN A 199 9.90 -28.35 -10.14
N TYR A 200 10.33 -27.65 -11.21
CA TYR A 200 11.64 -27.01 -11.23
C TYR A 200 11.75 -25.98 -10.10
N ARG A 201 12.72 -26.17 -9.19
CA ARG A 201 12.97 -25.33 -8.02
C ARG A 201 14.34 -24.63 -8.16
N PRO A 202 14.44 -23.57 -8.98
CA PRO A 202 15.73 -22.93 -9.29
C PRO A 202 16.42 -22.35 -8.06
N PHE A 203 15.67 -21.93 -7.06
CA PHE A 203 16.17 -21.24 -5.87
C PHE A 203 16.40 -22.16 -4.67
N LYS A 204 16.19 -23.48 -4.82
CA LYS A 204 16.48 -24.44 -3.74
C LYS A 204 18.00 -24.47 -3.51
N GLY A 205 18.41 -24.19 -2.28
CA GLY A 205 19.83 -24.19 -1.90
C GLY A 205 20.11 -23.34 -0.67
N GLU A 206 21.39 -23.11 -0.40
CA GLU A 206 21.87 -22.18 0.62
C GLU A 206 22.19 -20.83 -0.02
N ALA A 207 21.78 -19.74 0.63
CA ALA A 207 22.14 -18.38 0.26
C ALA A 207 22.03 -17.45 1.48
N SER A 208 22.56 -16.23 1.35
CA SER A 208 22.40 -15.21 2.38
C SER A 208 20.94 -14.77 2.54
N VAL A 209 20.55 -14.40 3.76
CA VAL A 209 19.21 -13.85 4.04
C VAL A 209 18.91 -12.65 3.15
N SER A 210 19.90 -11.78 2.92
CA SER A 210 19.77 -10.61 2.04
C SER A 210 19.41 -11.01 0.61
N LEU A 211 20.05 -12.05 0.05
CA LEU A 211 19.74 -12.53 -1.30
C LEU A 211 18.33 -13.11 -1.36
N PHE A 212 17.97 -13.97 -0.40
CA PHE A 212 16.62 -14.54 -0.35
C PHE A 212 15.53 -13.47 -0.21
N CYS A 213 15.75 -12.43 0.58
CA CYS A 213 14.82 -11.31 0.69
C CYS A 213 14.63 -10.59 -0.64
N VAL A 214 15.72 -10.26 -1.34
CA VAL A 214 15.67 -9.61 -2.66
C VAL A 214 14.97 -10.51 -3.68
N LEU A 215 15.35 -11.79 -3.76
CA LEU A 215 14.72 -12.75 -4.67
C LEU A 215 13.23 -12.90 -4.40
N TRP A 216 12.80 -12.93 -3.13
CA TRP A 216 11.39 -13.07 -2.78
C TRP A 216 10.60 -11.81 -3.18
N LEU A 217 11.16 -10.63 -2.99
CA LEU A 217 10.54 -9.37 -3.44
C LEU A 217 10.38 -9.33 -4.96
N ILE A 218 11.42 -9.75 -5.70
CA ILE A 218 11.36 -9.84 -7.16
C ILE A 218 10.33 -10.89 -7.58
N LEU A 219 10.32 -12.08 -7.01
CA LEU A 219 9.36 -13.12 -7.42
C LEU A 219 7.91 -12.79 -7.06
N SER A 220 7.69 -11.98 -6.02
CA SER A 220 6.36 -11.73 -5.48
C SER A 220 5.71 -10.42 -5.89
N HIS A 221 6.38 -9.56 -6.66
CA HIS A 221 5.88 -8.21 -6.95
C HIS A 221 4.64 -8.16 -7.87
N HIS A 222 4.33 -9.22 -8.60
CA HIS A 222 3.04 -9.36 -9.30
C HIS A 222 2.12 -10.38 -8.64
N ARG A 223 2.68 -11.50 -8.17
CA ARG A 223 1.92 -12.61 -7.59
C ARG A 223 2.77 -13.36 -6.56
N LEU A 224 2.15 -13.77 -5.46
CA LEU A 224 2.80 -14.65 -4.48
C LEU A 224 3.12 -16.00 -5.13
N PRO A 225 4.33 -16.56 -4.89
CA PRO A 225 4.66 -17.90 -5.37
C PRO A 225 3.69 -18.93 -4.80
N LEU A 226 3.01 -19.69 -5.67
CA LEU A 226 2.20 -20.82 -5.24
C LEU A 226 3.02 -22.12 -5.35
N PRO A 227 3.14 -22.88 -4.26
CA PRO A 227 3.89 -24.13 -4.27
C PRO A 227 3.09 -25.23 -4.99
N LEU A 228 3.82 -26.14 -5.62
CA LEU A 228 3.26 -27.35 -6.22
C LEU A 228 3.70 -28.57 -5.40
N ASN A 229 2.82 -29.57 -5.30
CA ASN A 229 3.16 -30.86 -4.71
C ASN A 229 4.10 -31.67 -5.64
N GLU A 230 4.53 -32.85 -5.20
CA GLU A 230 5.44 -33.71 -5.99
C GLU A 230 4.85 -34.13 -7.34
N ASN A 231 3.52 -34.24 -7.41
CA ASN A 231 2.80 -34.59 -8.64
C ASN A 231 2.64 -33.40 -9.61
N GLY A 232 3.01 -32.19 -9.19
CA GLY A 232 2.86 -30.96 -9.99
C GLY A 232 1.47 -30.33 -9.91
N ASP A 233 0.63 -30.78 -8.98
CA ASP A 233 -0.67 -30.18 -8.67
C ASP A 233 -0.52 -29.08 -7.63
N ASP A 234 -1.56 -28.26 -7.51
CA ASP A 234 -1.60 -27.20 -6.52
C ASP A 234 -1.54 -27.86 -5.13
N ALA A 235 -0.54 -27.47 -4.34
CA ALA A 235 -0.39 -28.04 -3.02
C ALA A 235 -1.55 -27.53 -2.14
N GLY A 236 -2.36 -28.46 -1.63
CA GLY A 236 -3.48 -28.10 -0.76
C GLY A 236 -3.02 -27.65 0.63
N ASP A 237 -3.92 -27.01 1.37
CA ASP A 237 -3.65 -26.42 2.71
C ASP A 237 -3.01 -27.41 3.69
N VAL A 238 -3.29 -28.70 3.56
CA VAL A 238 -2.75 -29.76 4.42
C VAL A 238 -1.25 -29.98 4.22
N THR A 239 -0.71 -29.73 3.02
CA THR A 239 0.70 -30.00 2.71
C THR A 239 1.65 -28.98 3.35
N PHE A 240 1.16 -27.77 3.65
CA PHE A 240 1.94 -26.68 4.23
C PHE A 240 1.22 -26.01 5.41
N ALA A 241 0.45 -26.78 6.19
CA ALA A 241 -0.42 -26.26 7.25
C ALA A 241 0.31 -25.36 8.27
N ASP A 242 1.59 -25.67 8.56
CA ASP A 242 2.43 -24.91 9.49
C ASP A 242 3.26 -23.80 8.82
N GLY A 243 3.17 -23.67 7.48
CA GLY A 243 3.97 -22.74 6.67
C GLY A 243 5.47 -23.08 6.67
N ALA A 244 6.28 -22.17 6.12
CA ALA A 244 7.74 -22.27 6.20
C ALA A 244 8.28 -21.54 7.43
N HIS A 245 9.19 -22.18 8.18
CA HIS A 245 9.81 -21.61 9.38
C HIS A 245 11.11 -20.85 9.08
N SER A 246 11.62 -20.95 7.86
CA SER A 246 12.81 -20.21 7.41
C SER A 246 12.69 -19.81 5.94
N LEU A 247 13.49 -18.82 5.52
CA LEU A 247 13.58 -18.44 4.10
C LEU A 247 14.06 -19.62 3.24
N ARG A 248 15.04 -20.39 3.71
CA ARG A 248 15.55 -21.55 2.99
C ARG A 248 14.45 -22.57 2.70
N GLU A 249 13.63 -22.86 3.71
CA GLU A 249 12.50 -23.76 3.58
C GLU A 249 11.44 -23.19 2.63
N LEU A 250 11.12 -21.90 2.73
CA LEU A 250 10.21 -21.20 1.82
C LEU A 250 10.67 -21.36 0.36
N PHE A 251 11.94 -21.09 0.06
CA PHE A 251 12.50 -21.23 -1.28
C PHE A 251 12.60 -22.68 -1.75
N SER A 252 12.56 -23.66 -0.85
CA SER A 252 12.45 -25.08 -1.22
C SER A 252 11.05 -25.44 -1.76
N TYR A 253 10.03 -24.63 -1.46
CA TYR A 253 8.66 -24.83 -1.93
C TYR A 253 8.36 -24.06 -3.22
N ILE A 254 9.08 -22.97 -3.48
CA ILE A 254 8.89 -22.14 -4.68
C ILE A 254 9.34 -22.91 -5.93
N THR A 255 8.39 -23.13 -6.83
CA THR A 255 8.63 -23.74 -8.14
C THR A 255 8.50 -22.70 -9.24
N ALA A 256 9.17 -22.92 -10.38
CA ALA A 256 8.88 -22.18 -11.61
C ALA A 256 7.39 -22.39 -12.01
N GLY A 257 6.92 -23.64 -11.92
CA GLY A 257 5.51 -24.04 -11.72
C GLY A 257 4.44 -23.33 -12.56
N LYS A 258 3.17 -23.44 -12.14
CA LYS A 258 2.06 -22.74 -12.80
C LYS A 258 2.07 -21.23 -12.57
N THR A 259 2.81 -20.76 -11.55
CA THR A 259 2.88 -19.34 -11.20
C THR A 259 3.67 -18.56 -12.25
N TYR A 260 4.83 -19.08 -12.64
CA TYR A 260 5.79 -18.35 -13.49
C TYR A 260 5.97 -18.96 -14.88
N ARG A 261 5.43 -20.15 -15.14
CA ARG A 261 5.56 -20.81 -16.44
C ARG A 261 4.22 -20.93 -17.15
N ARG A 262 4.24 -20.67 -18.46
CA ARG A 262 3.09 -20.95 -19.33
C ARG A 262 2.80 -22.45 -19.41
N SER A 263 1.52 -22.82 -19.30
CA SER A 263 1.07 -24.19 -19.53
C SER A 263 1.34 -24.62 -20.98
N ILE A 264 1.68 -25.88 -21.18
CA ILE A 264 1.89 -26.47 -22.50
C ILE A 264 0.74 -27.45 -22.74
N GLU A 265 0.00 -27.27 -23.84
CA GLU A 265 -0.97 -28.26 -24.30
C GLU A 265 -0.25 -29.59 -24.58
N LYS A 266 -0.73 -30.68 -23.97
CA LYS A 266 -0.06 -31.99 -24.02
C LYS A 266 -0.18 -32.70 -25.37
N ASP A 267 -0.91 -32.14 -26.34
CA ASP A 267 -1.43 -32.90 -27.48
C ASP A 267 -0.73 -32.66 -28.83
N SER A 268 0.40 -31.94 -28.89
CA SER A 268 1.25 -31.95 -30.10
C SER A 268 2.76 -31.76 -29.85
N GLU A 269 3.58 -32.54 -30.56
CA GLU A 269 5.06 -32.39 -30.56
C GLU A 269 5.47 -30.97 -30.98
N GLN A 270 4.75 -30.38 -31.93
CA GLN A 270 4.98 -29.01 -32.42
C GLN A 270 4.81 -27.95 -31.32
N SER A 271 3.81 -28.09 -30.44
CA SER A 271 3.60 -27.16 -29.32
C SER A 271 4.77 -27.18 -28.33
N THR A 272 5.37 -28.36 -28.14
CA THR A 272 6.52 -28.53 -27.25
C THR A 272 7.80 -27.94 -27.86
N GLU A 273 8.03 -28.13 -29.16
CA GLU A 273 9.16 -27.52 -29.87
C GLU A 273 9.06 -25.99 -29.89
N ASN A 274 7.88 -25.46 -30.19
CA ASN A 274 7.63 -24.02 -30.18
C ASN A 274 7.88 -23.41 -28.78
N PHE A 275 7.41 -24.07 -27.71
CA PHE A 275 7.67 -23.62 -26.35
C PHE A 275 9.18 -23.59 -26.04
N LYS A 276 9.93 -24.63 -26.42
CA LYS A 276 11.39 -24.67 -26.21
C LYS A 276 12.08 -23.54 -26.96
N ALA A 277 11.74 -23.31 -28.23
CA ALA A 277 12.32 -22.24 -29.02
C ALA A 277 12.02 -20.84 -28.44
N GLU A 278 10.82 -20.63 -27.91
CA GLU A 278 10.47 -19.37 -27.22
C GLU A 278 11.19 -19.23 -25.88
N LEU A 279 11.32 -20.33 -25.11
CA LEU A 279 12.06 -20.34 -23.86
C LEU A 279 13.54 -20.00 -24.05
N GLU A 280 14.17 -20.50 -25.13
CA GLU A 280 15.54 -20.10 -25.49
C GLU A 280 15.66 -18.59 -25.71
N GLN A 281 14.64 -17.96 -26.32
CA GLN A 281 14.62 -16.51 -26.52
C GLN A 281 14.43 -15.73 -25.21
N CYS A 282 13.84 -16.33 -24.16
CA CYS A 282 13.79 -15.72 -22.82
C CYS A 282 15.18 -15.59 -22.18
N PHE A 283 16.16 -16.37 -22.64
CA PHE A 283 17.55 -16.33 -22.18
C PHE A 283 18.53 -15.80 -23.25
N THR A 284 18.00 -15.14 -24.29
CA THR A 284 18.80 -14.42 -25.28
C THR A 284 18.67 -12.92 -25.03
N PHE A 285 19.79 -12.22 -25.02
CA PHE A 285 19.87 -10.79 -24.69
C PHE A 285 20.71 -10.05 -25.73
N SER A 286 20.06 -9.20 -26.52
CA SER A 286 20.73 -8.38 -27.54
C SER A 286 21.46 -7.16 -26.95
N GLU A 287 21.07 -6.71 -25.76
CA GLU A 287 21.74 -5.63 -25.02
C GLU A 287 22.15 -6.11 -23.63
N ASP A 288 23.26 -5.59 -23.13
CA ASP A 288 23.81 -5.92 -21.81
C ASP A 288 23.44 -4.85 -20.76
N LEU A 289 23.57 -5.15 -19.47
CA LEU A 289 23.37 -4.18 -18.41
C LEU A 289 24.36 -3.00 -18.48
N ALA A 290 25.49 -3.17 -19.17
CA ALA A 290 26.47 -2.11 -19.39
C ALA A 290 25.92 -0.90 -20.19
N VAL A 291 24.83 -1.05 -20.95
CA VAL A 291 24.22 0.07 -21.70
C VAL A 291 23.25 0.90 -20.86
N PHE A 292 22.97 0.48 -19.62
CA PHE A 292 22.08 1.22 -18.73
C PHE A 292 22.74 2.52 -18.28
N SER A 293 21.91 3.53 -17.97
CA SER A 293 22.37 4.86 -17.57
C SER A 293 23.32 4.84 -16.36
N ASP A 294 24.20 5.85 -16.30
CA ASP A 294 25.04 6.12 -15.12
C ASP A 294 24.22 6.32 -13.85
N LYS A 295 23.01 6.88 -13.99
CA LYS A 295 22.08 7.07 -12.88
C LYS A 295 21.68 5.73 -12.27
N TRP A 296 21.25 4.77 -13.09
CA TRP A 296 20.90 3.43 -12.61
C TRP A 296 22.11 2.73 -11.96
N ARG A 297 23.29 2.77 -12.62
CA ARG A 297 24.53 2.17 -12.07
C ARG A 297 24.92 2.76 -10.72
N HIS A 298 24.88 4.08 -10.60
CA HIS A 298 25.19 4.78 -9.35
C HIS A 298 24.19 4.43 -8.24
N GLU A 299 22.91 4.36 -8.58
CA GLU A 299 21.86 3.99 -7.63
C GLU A 299 21.98 2.54 -7.16
N LEU A 300 22.27 1.60 -8.06
CA LEU A 300 22.50 0.20 -7.71
C LEU A 300 23.70 0.08 -6.77
N LYS A 301 24.84 0.68 -7.13
CA LYS A 301 26.04 0.73 -6.29
C LYS A 301 25.73 1.25 -4.88
N LYS A 302 25.05 2.39 -4.79
CA LYS A 302 24.70 3.04 -3.53
C LYS A 302 23.80 2.16 -2.66
N TRP A 303 22.77 1.55 -3.23
CA TRP A 303 21.79 0.78 -2.46
C TRP A 303 22.28 -0.63 -2.14
N CYS A 304 23.13 -1.24 -2.96
CA CYS A 304 23.83 -2.48 -2.60
C CYS A 304 24.83 -2.25 -1.46
N LEU A 305 25.53 -1.10 -1.43
CA LEU A 305 26.39 -0.75 -0.29
C LEU A 305 25.57 -0.63 1.00
N ARG A 306 24.44 0.09 0.96
CA ARG A 306 23.54 0.21 2.12
C ARG A 306 22.95 -1.13 2.55
N LEU A 307 22.56 -2.00 1.61
CA LEU A 307 22.05 -3.33 1.92
C LEU A 307 23.12 -4.20 2.57
N LYS A 308 24.36 -4.12 2.09
CA LYS A 308 25.52 -4.79 2.70
C LYS A 308 25.75 -4.32 4.14
N ASP A 309 25.71 -3.02 4.38
CA ASP A 309 25.94 -2.43 5.71
C ASP A 309 24.89 -2.86 6.75
N ILE A 310 23.71 -3.30 6.32
CA ILE A 310 22.60 -3.75 7.18
C ILE A 310 22.43 -5.28 7.21
N SER A 311 23.34 -6.03 6.58
CA SER A 311 23.21 -7.49 6.40
C SER A 311 23.16 -8.26 7.72
N ALA A 312 23.95 -7.86 8.72
CA ALA A 312 23.95 -8.47 10.05
C ALA A 312 22.61 -8.26 10.77
N GLN A 313 22.03 -7.06 10.65
CA GLN A 313 20.73 -6.73 11.24
C GLN A 313 19.59 -7.49 10.56
N LEU A 314 19.70 -7.75 9.25
CA LEU A 314 18.75 -8.61 8.54
C LEU A 314 18.80 -10.06 9.04
N GLU A 315 19.99 -10.57 9.33
CA GLU A 315 20.19 -11.92 9.89
C GLU A 315 19.54 -12.03 11.28
N GLU A 316 19.80 -11.05 12.16
CA GLU A 316 19.17 -10.97 13.48
C GLU A 316 17.64 -10.81 13.38
N CYS A 317 17.16 -10.01 12.43
CA CYS A 317 15.73 -9.82 12.16
C CYS A 317 15.06 -11.12 11.67
N SER A 318 15.78 -11.95 10.90
CA SER A 318 15.32 -13.27 10.47
C SER A 318 15.13 -14.22 11.65
N GLN A 319 15.98 -14.13 12.68
CA GLN A 319 15.94 -15.01 13.85
C GLN A 319 14.87 -14.57 14.87
N SER A 320 14.56 -13.27 14.96
CA SER A 320 13.54 -12.73 15.86
C SER A 320 12.10 -12.85 15.35
N GLY A 321 11.89 -13.31 14.12
CA GLY A 321 10.56 -13.41 13.48
C GLY A 321 10.02 -12.09 12.92
N ALA A 322 10.70 -10.96 13.16
CA ALA A 322 10.30 -9.64 12.66
C ALA A 322 10.46 -9.49 11.13
N LEU A 323 11.26 -10.35 10.49
CA LEU A 323 11.53 -10.32 9.06
C LEU A 323 10.28 -10.36 8.19
N ARG A 324 9.24 -11.10 8.61
CA ARG A 324 7.97 -11.18 7.85
C ARG A 324 7.33 -9.80 7.68
N SER A 325 7.35 -8.97 8.72
CA SER A 325 6.82 -7.60 8.66
C SER A 325 7.67 -6.72 7.76
N VAL A 326 9.00 -6.81 7.88
CA VAL A 326 9.96 -6.08 7.02
C VAL A 326 9.72 -6.40 5.54
N LEU A 327 9.59 -7.69 5.20
CA LEU A 327 9.31 -8.14 3.84
C LEU A 327 7.95 -7.67 3.32
N LYS A 328 6.90 -7.70 4.15
CA LYS A 328 5.58 -7.18 3.76
C LYS A 328 5.62 -5.68 3.45
N TYR A 329 6.31 -4.89 4.27
CA TYR A 329 6.46 -3.45 4.03
C TYR A 329 7.35 -3.15 2.81
N ALA A 330 8.43 -3.92 2.61
CA ALA A 330 9.26 -3.78 1.42
C ALA A 330 8.51 -4.16 0.15
N ARG A 331 7.70 -5.24 0.17
CA ARG A 331 6.84 -5.66 -0.94
C ARG A 331 5.77 -4.62 -1.26
N LEU A 332 5.07 -4.11 -0.25
CA LEU A 332 4.12 -3.00 -0.39
C LEU A 332 4.79 -1.78 -1.04
N SER A 333 6.00 -1.43 -0.59
CA SER A 333 6.75 -0.30 -1.13
C SER A 333 7.13 -0.51 -2.59
N LEU A 334 7.62 -1.70 -2.94
CA LEU A 334 7.96 -2.09 -4.30
C LEU A 334 6.74 -2.06 -5.22
N MET A 335 5.66 -2.74 -4.84
CA MET A 335 4.46 -2.87 -5.67
C MET A 335 3.73 -1.55 -5.87
N LEU A 336 3.60 -0.73 -4.82
CA LEU A 336 2.99 0.58 -4.94
C LEU A 336 3.88 1.54 -5.75
N GLY A 337 5.20 1.43 -5.60
CA GLY A 337 6.17 2.19 -6.40
C GLY A 337 6.11 1.83 -7.88
N ASP A 338 6.00 0.54 -8.21
CA ASP A 338 5.85 0.04 -9.58
C ASP A 338 4.51 0.48 -10.17
N HIS A 339 3.41 0.28 -9.46
CA HIS A 339 2.09 0.76 -9.86
C HIS A 339 2.07 2.26 -10.18
N PHE A 340 2.63 3.06 -9.26
CA PHE A 340 2.70 4.51 -9.42
C PHE A 340 3.54 4.90 -10.64
N TYR A 341 4.77 4.39 -10.76
CA TYR A 341 5.69 4.82 -11.82
C TYR A 341 5.28 4.28 -13.21
N SER A 342 4.78 3.04 -13.28
CA SER A 342 4.21 2.45 -14.50
C SER A 342 3.06 3.29 -15.08
N SER A 343 2.36 4.07 -14.25
CA SER A 343 1.27 4.95 -14.69
C SER A 343 1.71 6.33 -15.17
N GLN A 344 2.98 6.69 -14.98
CA GLN A 344 3.53 7.99 -15.39
C GLN A 344 3.93 7.99 -16.87
N GLN A 345 4.05 9.19 -17.44
CA GLN A 345 4.63 9.36 -18.76
C GLN A 345 6.14 9.11 -18.73
N ALA A 346 6.71 8.72 -19.87
CA ALA A 346 8.14 8.58 -20.03
C ALA A 346 8.88 9.90 -19.78
N ASP A 347 10.00 9.82 -19.08
CA ASP A 347 10.88 10.95 -18.81
C ASP A 347 11.64 11.33 -20.08
N THR A 348 11.14 12.37 -20.76
CA THR A 348 11.78 12.94 -21.96
C THR A 348 13.20 13.45 -21.73
N THR A 349 13.60 13.67 -20.48
CA THR A 349 14.95 14.12 -20.10
C THR A 349 15.90 12.97 -19.77
N TRP A 350 15.42 11.71 -19.81
CA TRP A 350 16.23 10.55 -19.49
C TRP A 350 17.32 10.31 -20.53
N GLN A 351 18.57 10.30 -20.07
CA GLN A 351 19.74 10.08 -20.92
C GLN A 351 20.29 8.67 -20.68
N SER A 352 20.26 7.85 -21.73
CA SER A 352 20.75 6.47 -21.70
C SER A 352 21.03 5.95 -23.11
N ASP A 353 21.99 5.03 -23.23
CA ASP A 353 22.25 4.27 -24.45
C ASP A 353 21.31 3.05 -24.58
N CYS A 354 20.58 2.71 -23.52
CA CYS A 354 19.62 1.62 -23.49
C CYS A 354 18.48 1.85 -24.49
N ARG A 355 18.20 0.84 -25.32
CA ARG A 355 17.09 0.84 -26.29
C ARG A 355 15.99 -0.16 -25.93
N LEU A 356 16.09 -0.76 -24.75
CA LEU A 356 15.08 -1.64 -24.18
C LEU A 356 13.97 -0.82 -23.53
N TYR A 357 12.74 -1.31 -23.65
CA TYR A 357 11.57 -0.66 -23.06
C TYR A 357 10.93 -1.55 -21.98
N ALA A 358 10.39 -0.94 -20.93
CA ALA A 358 9.71 -1.64 -19.85
C ALA A 358 8.22 -1.88 -20.14
N ASN A 359 7.58 -0.93 -20.84
CA ASN A 359 6.13 -0.92 -21.05
C ASN A 359 5.72 -0.19 -22.33
N THR A 360 4.43 -0.27 -22.63
CA THR A 360 3.76 0.53 -23.68
C THR A 360 2.74 1.46 -23.05
N ASP A 361 2.46 2.58 -23.70
CA ASP A 361 1.35 3.46 -23.37
C ASP A 361 0.04 2.74 -23.75
N ALA A 362 -0.84 2.51 -22.77
CA ALA A 362 -2.07 1.76 -22.98
C ALA A 362 -3.07 2.46 -23.92
N ALA A 363 -3.01 3.79 -24.04
CA ALA A 363 -3.91 4.58 -24.88
C ALA A 363 -3.40 4.67 -26.32
N LEU A 364 -2.09 4.79 -26.52
CA LEU A 364 -1.47 4.96 -27.84
C LEU A 364 -0.91 3.65 -28.42
N GLY A 365 -0.70 2.63 -27.57
CA GLY A 365 -0.05 1.37 -27.89
C GLY A 365 1.44 1.52 -28.24
N VAL A 366 2.04 2.69 -28.00
CA VAL A 366 3.43 2.99 -28.37
C VAL A 366 4.34 2.65 -27.20
N LEU A 367 5.58 2.26 -27.49
CA LEU A 367 6.62 2.09 -26.47
C LEU A 367 6.74 3.38 -25.63
N SER A 368 6.71 3.26 -24.30
CA SER A 368 6.65 4.40 -23.38
C SER A 368 7.98 4.57 -22.64
N GLN A 369 8.16 3.87 -21.51
CA GLN A 369 9.32 4.05 -20.64
C GLN A 369 10.48 3.14 -21.04
N ARG A 370 11.70 3.67 -21.02
CA ARG A 370 12.90 2.84 -21.17
C ARG A 370 13.07 1.94 -19.95
N LEU A 371 13.73 0.80 -20.13
CA LEU A 371 13.86 -0.19 -19.06
C LEU A 371 14.64 0.36 -17.85
N ASP A 372 15.77 1.01 -18.09
CA ASP A 372 16.61 1.56 -17.02
C ASP A 372 15.98 2.78 -16.34
N GLU A 373 15.28 3.62 -17.10
CA GLU A 373 14.42 4.71 -16.60
C GLU A 373 13.37 4.16 -15.63
N HIS A 374 12.64 3.14 -16.08
CA HIS A 374 11.59 2.50 -15.30
C HIS A 374 12.14 1.96 -13.98
N LEU A 375 13.23 1.17 -13.99
CA LEU A 375 13.85 0.61 -12.78
C LEU A 375 14.25 1.71 -11.77
N SER A 376 14.89 2.78 -12.24
CA SER A 376 15.29 3.91 -11.38
C SER A 376 14.09 4.70 -10.84
N GLY A 377 13.05 4.84 -11.65
CA GLY A 377 11.78 5.48 -11.31
C GLY A 377 11.00 4.73 -10.25
N VAL A 378 10.80 3.42 -10.45
CA VAL A 378 10.17 2.51 -9.48
C VAL A 378 10.92 2.54 -8.15
N LYS A 379 12.26 2.51 -8.17
CA LYS A 379 13.05 2.63 -6.93
C LYS A 379 12.80 3.96 -6.22
N ALA A 380 12.75 5.08 -6.95
CA ALA A 380 12.49 6.39 -6.34
C ALA A 380 11.09 6.44 -5.70
N ALA A 381 10.08 5.90 -6.41
CA ALA A 381 8.71 5.80 -5.90
C ALA A 381 8.62 4.86 -4.69
N ALA A 382 9.25 3.68 -4.73
CA ALA A 382 9.26 2.72 -3.64
C ALA A 382 9.91 3.29 -2.37
N LEU A 383 10.99 4.06 -2.50
CA LEU A 383 11.60 4.76 -1.37
C LEU A 383 10.70 5.86 -0.81
N LYS A 384 9.97 6.58 -1.68
CA LYS A 384 8.97 7.56 -1.26
C LYS A 384 7.85 6.88 -0.46
N VAL A 385 7.36 5.72 -0.90
CA VAL A 385 6.38 4.91 -0.17
C VAL A 385 6.93 4.53 1.21
N ALA A 386 8.11 3.91 1.26
CA ALA A 386 8.75 3.49 2.52
C ALA A 386 8.95 4.67 3.47
N HIS A 387 9.33 5.84 2.95
CA HIS A 387 9.54 7.05 3.76
C HIS A 387 8.26 7.51 4.47
N TYR A 388 7.11 7.39 3.82
CA TYR A 388 5.82 7.84 4.35
C TYR A 388 5.08 6.81 5.20
N LEU A 389 5.49 5.53 5.20
CA LEU A 389 4.80 4.51 6.00
C LEU A 389 4.65 4.90 7.49
N PRO A 390 5.66 5.47 8.17
CA PRO A 390 5.51 5.85 9.59
C PRO A 390 4.60 7.07 9.79
N CYS A 391 4.47 7.93 8.77
CA CYS A 391 3.54 9.06 8.80
C CYS A 391 2.08 8.57 8.81
N LEU A 392 1.80 7.34 8.38
CA LEU A 392 0.44 6.79 8.40
C LEU A 392 -0.12 6.66 9.83
N GLU A 393 0.74 6.49 10.84
CA GLU A 393 0.33 6.39 12.24
C GLU A 393 -0.04 7.75 12.84
N SER A 394 0.61 8.84 12.41
CA SER A 394 0.55 10.14 13.09
C SER A 394 -0.06 11.28 12.26
N GLU A 395 -0.06 11.19 10.93
CA GLU A 395 -0.42 12.29 10.03
C GLU A 395 -1.72 12.05 9.24
N LEU A 396 -2.36 10.88 9.38
CA LEU A 396 -3.65 10.65 8.72
C LEU A 396 -4.78 11.39 9.42
N GLN A 397 -5.78 11.77 8.63
CA GLN A 397 -6.98 12.43 9.13
C GLN A 397 -7.66 11.57 10.19
N THR A 398 -7.95 12.21 11.30
CA THR A 398 -8.76 11.68 12.39
C THR A 398 -10.00 12.55 12.49
N THR A 399 -11.13 11.94 12.80
CA THR A 399 -12.31 12.70 13.20
C THR A 399 -12.16 12.99 14.68
N ASP A 400 -12.60 14.16 15.09
CA ASP A 400 -12.83 14.39 16.50
C ASP A 400 -13.85 13.38 17.00
N THR A 401 -13.68 12.94 18.24
CA THR A 401 -14.71 12.15 18.91
C THR A 401 -15.93 13.05 18.99
N VAL A 402 -16.93 12.75 18.14
CA VAL A 402 -18.18 13.50 18.08
C VAL A 402 -18.72 13.69 19.48
N ARG A 403 -19.22 14.88 19.78
CA ARG A 403 -19.77 15.25 21.09
C ARG A 403 -20.72 14.19 21.65
N GLU A 404 -21.47 13.53 20.79
CA GLU A 404 -22.42 12.48 21.12
C GLU A 404 -21.75 11.21 21.67
N LEU A 405 -20.54 10.84 21.21
CA LEU A 405 -19.75 9.75 21.77
C LEU A 405 -19.15 10.12 23.14
N LYS A 406 -18.94 11.41 23.43
CA LYS A 406 -18.50 11.89 24.76
C LYS A 406 -19.66 12.00 25.76
N ARG A 407 -20.92 12.01 25.30
CA ARG A 407 -22.08 12.14 26.17
C ARG A 407 -22.24 10.88 27.04
N LYS A 408 -22.47 11.10 28.34
CA LYS A 408 -22.79 10.01 29.28
C LYS A 408 -24.02 9.26 28.80
N ALA A 409 -23.89 7.94 28.72
CA ALA A 409 -24.98 7.04 28.42
C ALA A 409 -25.96 7.01 29.59
N GLU A 410 -27.25 7.00 29.28
CA GLU A 410 -28.34 7.03 30.26
C GLU A 410 -29.11 5.69 30.25
N GLY A 411 -29.75 5.37 31.38
CA GLY A 411 -30.62 4.19 31.52
C GLY A 411 -29.91 2.87 31.22
N ARG A 412 -30.48 2.06 30.32
CA ARG A 412 -29.97 0.72 29.99
C ARG A 412 -28.60 0.72 29.30
N PHE A 413 -28.12 1.87 28.82
CA PHE A 413 -26.87 1.98 28.06
C PHE A 413 -25.65 2.37 28.91
N VAL A 414 -25.82 2.57 30.23
CA VAL A 414 -24.73 2.96 31.16
C VAL A 414 -23.52 2.02 31.11
N TRP A 415 -23.72 0.75 30.73
CA TRP A 415 -22.64 -0.22 30.56
C TRP A 415 -21.59 0.20 29.53
N GLN A 416 -21.98 0.98 28.52
CA GLN A 416 -21.08 1.46 27.46
C GLN A 416 -19.98 2.35 28.03
N ASP A 417 -20.35 3.27 28.93
CA ASP A 417 -19.39 4.16 29.60
C ASP A 417 -18.52 3.38 30.58
N LYS A 418 -19.11 2.44 31.32
CA LYS A 418 -18.35 1.56 32.23
C LYS A 418 -17.26 0.78 31.49
N ALA A 419 -17.57 0.27 30.29
CA ALA A 419 -16.60 -0.44 29.46
C ALA A 419 -15.48 0.48 28.98
N ALA A 420 -15.82 1.66 28.44
CA ALA A 420 -14.83 2.63 27.98
C ALA A 420 -13.93 3.13 29.12
N ASP A 421 -14.49 3.41 30.30
CA ASP A 421 -13.75 3.89 31.48
C ASP A 421 -12.83 2.80 32.06
N ALA A 422 -13.25 1.53 32.01
CA ALA A 422 -12.40 0.42 32.41
C ALA A 422 -11.17 0.29 31.50
N ILE A 423 -11.35 0.45 30.18
CA ILE A 423 -10.24 0.43 29.21
C ILE A 423 -9.30 1.61 29.42
N LYS A 424 -9.85 2.83 29.61
CA LYS A 424 -9.02 4.02 29.93
C LYS A 424 -8.19 3.80 31.19
N SER A 425 -8.81 3.23 32.23
CA SER A 425 -8.14 2.94 33.50
C SER A 425 -7.03 1.90 33.33
N PHE A 426 -7.31 0.82 32.58
CA PHE A 426 -6.34 -0.22 32.26
C PHE A 426 -5.13 0.34 31.50
N ARG A 427 -5.36 1.14 30.46
CA ARG A 427 -4.27 1.75 29.68
C ARG A 427 -3.45 2.76 30.47
N LYS A 428 -4.07 3.47 31.40
CA LYS A 428 -3.36 4.38 32.30
C LYS A 428 -2.43 3.61 33.26
N SER A 429 -2.81 2.41 33.69
CA SER A 429 -1.96 1.55 34.52
C SER A 429 -0.96 0.71 33.72
N HIS A 430 -1.18 0.51 32.41
CA HIS A 430 -0.33 -0.28 31.52
C HIS A 430 0.06 0.53 30.26
N PRO A 431 0.85 1.61 30.41
CA PRO A 431 1.22 2.48 29.29
C PRO A 431 2.08 1.77 28.24
N GLU A 432 2.76 0.68 28.61
CA GLU A 432 3.63 -0.12 27.74
C GLU A 432 2.84 -1.08 26.83
N ASP A 433 1.58 -1.39 27.17
CA ASP A 433 0.73 -2.31 26.40
C ASP A 433 0.21 -1.59 25.14
N SER A 434 0.66 -2.04 23.98
CA SER A 434 0.41 -1.40 22.69
C SER A 434 -0.70 -2.06 21.85
N GLY A 435 -1.18 -3.25 22.24
CA GLY A 435 -2.22 -3.99 21.53
C GLY A 435 -3.43 -4.31 22.40
N ALA A 436 -4.62 -4.41 21.79
CA ALA A 436 -5.85 -4.79 22.48
C ALA A 436 -6.65 -5.79 21.66
N PHE A 437 -7.21 -6.80 22.34
CA PHE A 437 -8.21 -7.71 21.79
C PHE A 437 -9.45 -7.67 22.68
N ILE A 438 -10.56 -7.16 22.14
CA ILE A 438 -11.76 -6.86 22.92
C ILE A 438 -12.95 -7.65 22.39
N LEU A 439 -13.57 -8.43 23.28
CA LEU A 439 -14.78 -9.20 22.98
C LEU A 439 -16.02 -8.49 23.54
N ASN A 440 -16.79 -7.83 22.67
CA ASN A 440 -18.07 -7.24 23.05
C ASN A 440 -19.22 -8.26 22.92
N MET A 441 -19.48 -9.01 23.99
CA MET A 441 -20.53 -10.04 24.07
C MET A 441 -21.88 -9.52 24.60
N ALA A 442 -22.15 -8.21 24.52
CA ALA A 442 -23.43 -7.68 24.96
C ALA A 442 -24.60 -8.25 24.12
N GLY A 443 -25.77 -8.37 24.74
CA GLY A 443 -26.99 -8.87 24.10
C GLY A 443 -27.42 -8.08 22.87
N THR A 444 -28.38 -8.61 22.12
CA THR A 444 -29.04 -7.89 21.02
C THR A 444 -29.75 -6.65 21.58
N ASP A 445 -29.76 -5.56 20.82
CA ASP A 445 -30.35 -4.26 21.20
C ASP A 445 -29.80 -3.59 22.46
N CYS A 446 -28.65 -4.03 22.97
CA CYS A 446 -27.93 -3.38 24.07
C CYS A 446 -27.11 -2.15 23.63
N GLY A 447 -27.16 -1.76 22.35
CA GLY A 447 -26.42 -0.60 21.81
C GLY A 447 -24.94 -0.88 21.54
N LYS A 448 -24.60 -2.06 21.00
CA LYS A 448 -23.22 -2.45 20.70
C LYS A 448 -22.47 -1.50 19.77
N THR A 449 -23.14 -0.96 18.75
CA THR A 449 -22.54 -0.03 17.77
C THR A 449 -21.89 1.17 18.45
N THR A 450 -22.65 1.88 19.30
CA THR A 450 -22.15 3.04 20.05
C THR A 450 -21.11 2.63 21.09
N ALA A 451 -21.28 1.46 21.72
CA ALA A 451 -20.30 0.91 22.65
C ALA A 451 -18.93 0.70 21.98
N ASN A 452 -18.91 0.09 20.79
CA ASN A 452 -17.68 -0.16 20.04
C ASN A 452 -16.97 1.15 19.68
N ALA A 453 -17.69 2.17 19.23
CA ALA A 453 -17.09 3.48 18.96
C ALA A 453 -16.53 4.15 20.23
N LYS A 454 -17.23 4.05 21.37
CA LYS A 454 -16.72 4.52 22.67
C LYS A 454 -15.47 3.75 23.12
N ILE A 455 -15.43 2.45 22.88
CA ILE A 455 -14.27 1.58 23.13
C ILE A 455 -13.08 2.00 22.26
N MET A 456 -13.28 2.20 20.95
CA MET A 456 -12.23 2.66 20.04
C MET A 456 -11.69 4.05 20.44
N SER A 457 -12.57 4.96 20.84
CA SER A 457 -12.16 6.26 21.39
C SER A 457 -11.32 6.12 22.68
N ALA A 458 -11.63 5.13 23.54
CA ALA A 458 -10.84 4.81 24.73
C ALA A 458 -9.47 4.17 24.42
N LEU A 459 -9.33 3.51 23.25
CA LEU A 459 -8.08 2.93 22.76
C LEU A 459 -7.16 3.95 22.07
N CYS A 460 -7.66 5.13 21.68
CA CYS A 460 -6.80 6.18 21.16
C CYS A 460 -5.89 6.78 22.26
N LYS A 461 -4.61 7.02 21.97
CA LYS A 461 -3.69 7.72 22.90
C LYS A 461 -4.12 9.17 23.12
N GLU A 462 -4.51 9.84 22.03
CA GLU A 462 -5.12 11.15 22.05
C GLU A 462 -6.64 10.97 22.13
N GLN A 463 -7.21 11.05 23.34
CA GLN A 463 -8.62 10.72 23.66
C GLN A 463 -9.68 11.52 22.87
N HIS A 464 -9.27 12.42 21.98
CA HIS A 464 -10.13 13.24 21.15
C HIS A 464 -10.09 12.84 19.68
N LYS A 465 -9.09 12.07 19.23
CA LYS A 465 -8.97 11.61 17.85
C LYS A 465 -9.51 10.20 17.70
N LEU A 466 -10.26 9.95 16.64
CA LEU A 466 -10.86 8.65 16.37
C LEU A 466 -10.54 8.22 14.94
N ARG A 467 -10.08 6.98 14.80
CA ARG A 467 -9.78 6.39 13.50
C ARG A 467 -9.89 4.87 13.56
N PHE A 468 -10.96 4.31 12.99
CA PHE A 468 -11.22 2.88 13.03
C PHE A 468 -11.97 2.41 11.79
N THR A 469 -11.95 1.11 11.56
CA THR A 469 -12.70 0.42 10.51
C THR A 469 -13.77 -0.43 11.17
N LEU A 470 -15.01 -0.28 10.74
CA LEU A 470 -16.15 -1.11 11.13
C LEU A 470 -16.40 -2.13 10.02
N ALA A 471 -15.93 -3.36 10.23
CA ALA A 471 -16.04 -4.45 9.26
C ALA A 471 -17.20 -5.38 9.61
N LEU A 472 -18.32 -5.23 8.89
CA LEU A 472 -19.55 -5.96 9.18
C LEU A 472 -19.50 -7.37 8.56
N GLY A 473 -20.00 -8.36 9.31
CA GLY A 473 -20.21 -9.74 8.84
C GLY A 473 -21.39 -9.89 7.87
N LEU A 474 -21.64 -8.89 7.04
CA LEU A 474 -22.65 -8.90 5.98
C LEU A 474 -21.97 -9.28 4.66
N ARG A 475 -22.69 -9.99 3.79
CA ARG A 475 -22.19 -10.29 2.44
C ARG A 475 -22.08 -9.06 1.56
N SER A 476 -22.99 -8.09 1.73
CA SER A 476 -23.01 -6.84 0.96
C SER A 476 -23.41 -5.70 1.86
N LEU A 477 -22.79 -4.55 1.69
CA LEU A 477 -23.16 -3.31 2.38
C LEU A 477 -23.92 -2.40 1.42
N THR A 478 -25.10 -1.94 1.85
CA THR A 478 -25.88 -0.93 1.11
C THR A 478 -25.61 0.46 1.67
N LEU A 479 -25.87 1.50 0.86
CA LEU A 479 -25.77 2.90 1.31
C LEU A 479 -26.68 3.15 2.51
N GLN A 480 -27.89 2.59 2.50
CA GLN A 480 -28.86 2.69 3.60
C GLN A 480 -28.32 2.10 4.91
N THR A 481 -27.68 0.93 4.87
CA THR A 481 -27.05 0.35 6.05
C THR A 481 -25.89 1.23 6.53
N GLY A 482 -25.07 1.75 5.63
CA GLY A 482 -24.02 2.72 5.96
C GLY A 482 -24.57 3.98 6.64
N ASP A 483 -25.65 4.55 6.11
CA ASP A 483 -26.34 5.72 6.66
C ASP A 483 -26.92 5.44 8.05
N GLU A 484 -27.38 4.23 8.32
CA GLU A 484 -27.81 3.85 9.66
C GLU A 484 -26.65 3.94 10.66
N TYR A 485 -25.47 3.42 10.30
CA TYR A 485 -24.28 3.53 11.15
C TYR A 485 -23.82 4.98 11.32
N ARG A 486 -23.83 5.75 10.24
CA ARG A 486 -23.56 7.19 10.25
C ARG A 486 -24.50 7.92 11.23
N ASN A 487 -25.80 7.67 11.13
CA ASN A 487 -26.83 8.25 12.01
C ASN A 487 -26.72 7.82 13.48
N ARG A 488 -26.33 6.57 13.74
CA ARG A 488 -26.14 6.03 15.10
C ARG A 488 -24.88 6.58 15.77
N LEU A 489 -23.82 6.75 15.00
CA LEU A 489 -22.54 7.29 15.47
C LEU A 489 -22.50 8.82 15.44
N LYS A 490 -23.46 9.45 14.76
CA LYS A 490 -23.57 10.90 14.59
C LYS A 490 -22.33 11.50 13.91
N LEU A 491 -21.79 10.74 12.96
CA LEU A 491 -20.69 11.14 12.09
C LEU A 491 -21.28 11.71 10.79
N ASP A 492 -20.58 12.63 10.13
CA ASP A 492 -21.01 13.16 8.84
C ASP A 492 -20.41 12.37 7.66
N THR A 493 -20.75 12.76 6.43
CA THR A 493 -20.18 12.19 5.19
C THR A 493 -18.68 12.43 5.03
N ASP A 494 -18.18 13.38 5.80
CA ASP A 494 -16.79 13.84 5.78
C ASP A 494 -15.94 13.13 6.85
N ASP A 495 -16.57 12.42 7.78
CA ASP A 495 -15.91 11.64 8.83
C ASP A 495 -16.00 10.13 8.60
N LEU A 496 -17.11 9.68 8.01
CA LEU A 496 -17.40 8.26 7.78
C LEU A 496 -17.56 7.95 6.29
N ALA A 497 -16.62 7.16 5.77
CA ALA A 497 -16.71 6.54 4.46
C ALA A 497 -17.55 5.26 4.51
N VAL A 498 -18.42 5.08 3.52
CA VAL A 498 -19.18 3.83 3.32
C VAL A 498 -18.66 3.14 2.07
N VAL A 499 -18.16 1.91 2.22
CA VAL A 499 -17.75 1.05 1.10
C VAL A 499 -18.92 0.15 0.72
N ILE A 500 -19.48 0.37 -0.45
CA ILE A 500 -20.72 -0.25 -0.92
C ILE A 500 -20.42 -1.44 -1.81
N GLY A 501 -21.35 -2.40 -1.76
CA GLY A 501 -21.31 -3.59 -2.56
C GLY A 501 -20.86 -4.78 -1.73
N SER A 502 -20.62 -5.88 -2.43
CA SER A 502 -20.16 -7.11 -1.82
C SER A 502 -18.73 -7.35 -2.27
N GLY A 503 -17.80 -7.26 -1.31
CA GLY A 503 -16.42 -7.69 -1.54
C GLY A 503 -16.37 -9.14 -2.01
N ALA A 504 -17.23 -10.02 -1.48
CA ALA A 504 -17.34 -11.41 -1.92
C ALA A 504 -17.91 -11.56 -3.33
N VAL A 505 -18.93 -10.80 -3.75
CA VAL A 505 -19.45 -10.86 -5.14
C VAL A 505 -18.49 -10.16 -6.10
N GLN A 506 -17.79 -9.09 -5.70
CA GLN A 506 -16.70 -8.55 -6.52
C GLN A 506 -15.60 -9.59 -6.66
N TYR A 507 -15.18 -10.23 -5.57
CA TYR A 507 -14.18 -11.29 -5.59
C TYR A 507 -14.62 -12.51 -6.40
N MET A 508 -15.86 -12.97 -6.25
CA MET A 508 -16.45 -14.08 -7.02
C MET A 508 -16.67 -13.67 -8.46
N TYR A 509 -17.23 -12.50 -8.77
CA TYR A 509 -17.35 -12.01 -10.15
C TYR A 509 -15.98 -11.84 -10.79
N GLU A 510 -14.96 -11.39 -10.05
CA GLU A 510 -13.60 -11.37 -10.53
C GLU A 510 -13.06 -12.79 -10.72
N GLN A 511 -13.31 -13.72 -9.80
CA GLN A 511 -12.90 -15.12 -9.94
C GLN A 511 -13.64 -15.84 -11.06
N ASP A 512 -14.93 -15.55 -11.26
CA ASP A 512 -15.86 -16.10 -12.25
C ASP A 512 -15.57 -15.48 -13.61
N LYS A 513 -15.29 -14.18 -13.69
CA LYS A 513 -14.72 -13.58 -14.90
C LYS A 513 -13.34 -14.15 -15.20
N LYS A 514 -12.54 -14.44 -14.17
CA LYS A 514 -11.25 -15.16 -14.29
C LYS A 514 -11.44 -16.66 -14.57
N GLU A 515 -12.60 -17.27 -14.30
CA GLU A 515 -12.91 -18.68 -14.53
C GLU A 515 -13.64 -18.90 -15.87
N GLU A 516 -14.46 -17.95 -16.29
CA GLU A 516 -14.94 -17.76 -17.66
C GLU A 516 -13.75 -17.40 -18.55
N GLU A 517 -12.78 -16.60 -18.10
CA GLU A 517 -11.47 -16.45 -18.77
C GLU A 517 -10.62 -17.75 -18.70
N LYS A 518 -10.87 -18.69 -17.76
CA LYS A 518 -10.31 -20.08 -17.76
C LYS A 518 -11.15 -21.09 -18.56
N GLN A 519 -12.39 -20.78 -18.94
CA GLN A 519 -13.25 -21.64 -19.77
C GLN A 519 -13.25 -21.17 -21.23
N GLU A 520 -13.05 -19.86 -21.45
CA GLU A 520 -12.60 -19.22 -22.69
C GLU A 520 -11.06 -19.06 -22.71
N SER A 521 -10.32 -19.63 -21.76
CA SER A 521 -8.85 -19.70 -21.83
C SER A 521 -8.45 -20.64 -22.95
N PHE A 522 -8.30 -20.06 -24.12
CA PHE A 522 -6.97 -19.97 -24.70
C PHE A 522 -6.65 -18.58 -25.29
N ASN A 523 -7.54 -17.56 -25.24
CA ASN A 523 -7.37 -16.40 -26.13
C ASN A 523 -7.67 -14.96 -25.64
N SER A 524 -7.88 -14.68 -24.35
CA SER A 524 -7.97 -13.27 -23.94
C SER A 524 -7.50 -12.95 -22.52
N ASP A 525 -6.19 -12.98 -22.30
CA ASP A 525 -5.58 -12.05 -21.36
C ASP A 525 -5.11 -10.82 -22.16
N LYS A 526 -5.56 -9.63 -21.77
CA LYS A 526 -5.09 -8.35 -22.33
C LYS A 526 -3.65 -8.07 -21.88
N VAL A 527 -2.67 -8.88 -22.33
CA VAL A 527 -1.24 -8.77 -21.99
C VAL A 527 -0.54 -7.57 -22.68
N LEU A 528 -1.29 -6.58 -23.15
CA LEU A 528 -0.74 -5.31 -23.65
C LEU A 528 -0.81 -4.18 -22.62
N GLY A 529 -1.55 -4.37 -21.51
CA GLY A 529 -1.50 -3.46 -20.37
C GLY A 529 -0.42 -3.90 -19.37
N SER A 530 0.28 -2.94 -18.76
CA SER A 530 1.11 -3.20 -17.58
C SER A 530 0.22 -3.86 -16.51
N GLU A 531 0.58 -5.03 -15.97
CA GLU A 531 -0.14 -5.63 -14.82
C GLU A 531 -0.14 -4.65 -13.63
N SER A 532 0.89 -3.81 -13.55
CA SER A 532 1.00 -2.69 -12.60
C SER A 532 0.01 -1.54 -12.90
N ALA A 533 -0.85 -1.65 -13.93
CA ALA A 533 -1.93 -0.70 -14.21
C ALA A 533 -3.30 -1.17 -13.70
N GLU A 534 -3.40 -2.37 -13.11
CA GLU A 534 -4.62 -2.84 -12.44
C GLU A 534 -5.07 -1.86 -11.34
N GLN A 535 -6.38 -1.76 -11.11
CA GLN A 535 -6.90 -0.91 -10.05
C GLN A 535 -6.58 -1.50 -8.68
N LEU A 536 -5.99 -0.68 -7.79
CA LEU A 536 -5.62 -1.10 -6.44
C LEU A 536 -6.82 -1.33 -5.51
N PHE A 537 -7.97 -0.74 -5.84
CA PHE A 537 -9.21 -0.87 -5.09
C PHE A 537 -10.38 -0.50 -5.99
N ASP A 538 -11.35 -1.40 -6.14
CA ASP A 538 -12.46 -1.24 -7.09
C ASP A 538 -13.82 -0.99 -6.42
N ALA A 539 -13.97 -1.27 -5.12
CA ALA A 539 -15.24 -1.09 -4.42
C ALA A 539 -15.66 0.39 -4.35
N ASP A 540 -16.95 0.64 -4.58
CA ASP A 540 -17.50 1.99 -4.55
C ASP A 540 -17.43 2.57 -3.13
N THR A 541 -16.67 3.66 -2.97
CA THR A 541 -16.46 4.30 -1.67
C THR A 541 -17.09 5.68 -1.66
N TYR A 542 -18.02 5.90 -0.74
CA TYR A 542 -18.73 7.17 -0.55
C TYR A 542 -18.13 7.90 0.65
N TYR A 543 -17.34 8.93 0.36
CA TYR A 543 -16.69 9.81 1.32
C TYR A 543 -16.55 11.20 0.70
N GLU A 544 -17.06 12.22 1.38
CA GLU A 544 -17.07 13.61 0.91
C GLU A 544 -15.94 14.46 1.50
N GLY A 545 -15.26 13.94 2.53
CA GLY A 545 -14.17 14.64 3.20
C GLY A 545 -12.97 14.92 2.28
N ALA A 546 -12.24 15.99 2.61
CA ALA A 546 -11.11 16.46 1.81
C ALA A 546 -9.97 15.43 1.78
N LEU A 547 -9.49 15.08 0.58
CA LEU A 547 -8.31 14.23 0.42
C LEU A 547 -7.04 15.08 0.35
N PRO A 548 -5.94 14.69 1.02
CA PRO A 548 -4.68 15.42 0.91
C PRO A 548 -4.17 15.47 -0.53
N GLN A 549 -3.65 16.62 -0.95
CA GLN A 549 -3.05 16.81 -2.27
C GLN A 549 -1.54 16.54 -2.29
N GLU A 550 -0.96 16.18 -1.14
CA GLU A 550 0.47 15.93 -0.96
C GLU A 550 0.70 14.62 -0.19
N GLY A 551 1.96 14.19 -0.10
CA GLY A 551 2.35 13.01 0.67
C GLY A 551 1.84 11.70 0.06
N PHE A 552 1.42 10.77 0.92
CA PHE A 552 1.07 9.40 0.54
C PHE A 552 -0.14 9.32 -0.42
N ALA A 553 -1.07 10.26 -0.34
CA ALA A 553 -2.25 10.36 -1.21
C ALA A 553 -1.88 10.48 -2.69
N THR A 554 -0.76 11.16 -3.00
CA THR A 554 -0.30 11.37 -4.38
C THR A 554 0.14 10.08 -5.08
N LEU A 555 0.30 8.99 -4.33
CA LEU A 555 0.67 7.68 -4.87
C LEU A 555 -0.54 6.89 -5.36
N PHE A 556 -1.77 7.33 -5.06
CA PHE A 556 -3.00 6.69 -5.55
C PHE A 556 -3.58 7.45 -6.73
N ARG A 557 -3.75 6.75 -7.86
CA ARG A 557 -4.47 7.26 -9.03
C ARG A 557 -5.99 7.27 -8.82
N ASN A 558 -6.51 6.29 -8.11
CA ASN A 558 -7.95 6.12 -7.90
C ASN A 558 -8.40 6.87 -6.63
N LYS A 559 -9.38 7.76 -6.78
CA LYS A 559 -10.02 8.46 -5.66
C LYS A 559 -10.58 7.49 -4.62
N LYS A 560 -11.15 6.35 -5.03
CA LYS A 560 -11.72 5.34 -4.13
C LYS A 560 -10.69 4.78 -3.14
N ALA A 561 -9.50 4.43 -3.64
CA ALA A 561 -8.40 3.94 -2.81
C ALA A 561 -7.96 5.00 -1.78
N ALA A 562 -7.84 6.26 -2.22
CA ALA A 562 -7.53 7.36 -1.34
C ALA A 562 -8.65 7.62 -0.31
N GLN A 563 -9.93 7.52 -0.69
CA GLN A 563 -11.07 7.67 0.22
C GLN A 563 -11.07 6.57 1.30
N MET A 564 -10.86 5.31 0.92
CA MET A 564 -10.78 4.19 1.88
C MET A 564 -9.62 4.38 2.85
N LEU A 565 -8.46 4.82 2.35
CA LEU A 565 -7.32 5.07 3.21
C LEU A 565 -7.56 6.28 4.11
N TYR A 566 -7.91 7.44 3.59
CA TYR A 566 -7.87 8.70 4.34
C TYR A 566 -9.07 8.93 5.26
N ALA A 567 -10.24 8.37 4.96
CA ALA A 567 -11.41 8.56 5.81
C ALA A 567 -11.15 8.18 7.28
N PRO A 568 -11.50 9.00 8.27
CA PRO A 568 -11.29 8.66 9.67
C PRO A 568 -11.98 7.35 10.07
N VAL A 569 -13.26 7.23 9.76
CA VAL A 569 -14.05 6.03 10.01
C VAL A 569 -14.44 5.40 8.68
N VAL A 570 -14.27 4.09 8.56
CA VAL A 570 -14.70 3.34 7.38
C VAL A 570 -15.73 2.31 7.81
N CYS A 571 -16.90 2.30 7.18
CA CYS A 571 -17.88 1.24 7.31
C CYS A 571 -17.84 0.38 6.04
N CYS A 572 -17.49 -0.90 6.20
CA CYS A 572 -17.37 -1.86 5.11
C CYS A 572 -17.83 -3.26 5.56
N THR A 573 -17.71 -4.25 4.69
CA THR A 573 -17.84 -5.67 5.07
C THR A 573 -16.48 -6.26 5.43
N ILE A 574 -16.46 -7.41 6.11
CA ILE A 574 -15.23 -8.17 6.37
C ILE A 574 -14.51 -8.52 5.06
N ASP A 575 -15.25 -8.90 4.01
CA ASP A 575 -14.68 -9.27 2.70
C ASP A 575 -13.83 -8.15 2.08
N HIS A 576 -14.23 -6.87 2.27
CA HIS A 576 -13.45 -5.74 1.77
C HIS A 576 -12.08 -5.59 2.47
N ILE A 577 -11.93 -6.12 3.68
CA ILE A 577 -10.68 -6.08 4.45
C ILE A 577 -9.87 -7.37 4.29
N MET A 578 -10.53 -8.50 4.03
CA MET A 578 -9.86 -9.80 3.81
C MET A 578 -8.82 -9.77 2.69
N GLY A 579 -8.98 -8.89 1.70
CA GLY A 579 -7.96 -8.66 0.67
C GLY A 579 -6.56 -8.37 1.23
N ALA A 580 -6.43 -7.83 2.45
CA ALA A 580 -5.15 -7.60 3.11
C ALA A 580 -4.30 -8.87 3.33
N THR A 581 -4.95 -10.05 3.43
CA THR A 581 -4.29 -11.34 3.69
C THR A 581 -4.49 -12.36 2.59
N GLU A 582 -5.67 -12.39 1.95
CA GLU A 582 -6.06 -13.44 1.01
C GLU A 582 -5.65 -13.16 -0.46
N CYS A 583 -5.30 -11.92 -0.77
CA CYS A 583 -4.95 -11.54 -2.14
C CYS A 583 -3.57 -12.09 -2.52
N SER A 584 -3.57 -13.07 -3.44
CA SER A 584 -2.36 -13.73 -3.93
C SER A 584 -1.80 -13.13 -5.23
N ARG A 585 -2.58 -12.36 -5.98
CA ARG A 585 -2.19 -11.73 -7.27
C ARG A 585 -2.60 -10.26 -7.28
N GLY A 586 -1.76 -9.41 -7.87
CA GLY A 586 -2.07 -8.01 -8.11
C GLY A 586 -1.94 -7.13 -6.86
N GLY A 587 -2.35 -5.88 -7.01
CA GLY A 587 -2.18 -4.82 -6.01
C GLY A 587 -3.34 -4.65 -5.02
N GLN A 588 -4.40 -5.45 -5.12
CA GLN A 588 -5.64 -5.24 -4.36
C GLN A 588 -5.47 -5.36 -2.84
N TYR A 589 -4.46 -6.09 -2.37
CA TYR A 589 -4.15 -6.18 -0.93
C TYR A 589 -3.69 -4.86 -0.33
N MET A 590 -3.11 -3.96 -1.14
CA MET A 590 -2.36 -2.81 -0.64
C MET A 590 -3.23 -1.85 0.14
N VAL A 591 -4.43 -1.51 -0.36
CA VAL A 591 -5.33 -0.54 0.29
C VAL A 591 -5.91 -1.09 1.60
N PRO A 592 -6.49 -2.31 1.64
CA PRO A 592 -6.92 -2.92 2.90
C PRO A 592 -5.78 -3.09 3.91
N PHE A 593 -4.58 -3.48 3.46
CA PHE A 593 -3.42 -3.64 4.33
C PHE A 593 -2.99 -2.31 4.95
N LEU A 594 -2.91 -1.24 4.15
CA LEU A 594 -2.64 0.12 4.63
C LEU A 594 -3.72 0.63 5.58
N ARG A 595 -4.98 0.25 5.36
CA ARG A 595 -6.09 0.58 6.26
C ARG A 595 -5.93 -0.10 7.63
N LEU A 596 -5.59 -1.39 7.64
CA LEU A 596 -5.30 -2.13 8.89
C LEU A 596 -4.06 -1.60 9.62
N MET A 597 -3.04 -1.14 8.89
CA MET A 597 -1.86 -0.53 9.49
C MET A 597 -2.14 0.82 10.16
N SER A 598 -3.23 1.50 9.80
CA SER A 598 -3.46 2.90 10.15
C SER A 598 -4.80 3.17 10.83
N SER A 599 -5.54 2.13 11.23
CA SER A 599 -6.80 2.26 11.94
C SER A 599 -7.07 1.04 12.81
N ASP A 600 -7.74 1.26 13.94
CA ASP A 600 -8.27 0.15 14.75
C ASP A 600 -9.37 -0.60 13.97
N LEU A 601 -9.65 -1.86 14.35
CA LEU A 601 -10.64 -2.70 13.66
C LEU A 601 -11.74 -3.13 14.63
N VAL A 602 -12.99 -2.92 14.23
CA VAL A 602 -14.23 -3.36 14.89
C VAL A 602 -14.90 -4.45 14.07
#